data_AF-A0A914PGA6-F1
#
_entry.id   AF-A0A914PGA6-F1
#
_cell.length_a   1.000
_cell.length_b   1.000
_cell.length_c   1.000
_cell.angle_alpha   90.00
_cell.angle_beta   90.00
_cell.angle_gamma   90.00
#
_symmetry.space_group_name_H-M   'P 1'
#
loop_
_entity.id
_entity.type
_entity.pdbx_description
1 polymer ?
#
loop_
_entity_poly.entity_id
_entity_poly.type
_entity_poly.pdbx_seq_one_letter_code
_entity_poly.pdbx_strand_id
1 'polypeptide(L)'
;MENLRFMLLPYNPNKPYYFGARFKILPYDFYMSGGAGIILSREALKQIAESLDNSTICQPASEVRYHDDLHLGECVANLGITSVDTRDNLVRL
;
A
#
# COMPACT_ATOMS: atom_id res chain seq x y z
N MET A 1 -8.76 -18.83 -1.58
CA MET A 1 -8.70 -17.51 -0.93
C MET A 1 -8.98 -17.55 0.59
N GLU A 2 -8.94 -18.71 1.24
CA GLU A 2 -9.32 -18.79 2.66
C GLU A 2 -8.29 -18.14 3.59
N ASN A 3 -6.99 -18.32 3.31
CA ASN A 3 -5.91 -17.70 4.10
C ASN A 3 -6.00 -16.17 4.11
N LEU A 4 -6.30 -15.56 2.96
CA LEU A 4 -6.48 -14.12 2.86
C LEU A 4 -7.70 -13.66 3.68
N ARG A 5 -8.80 -14.41 3.62
CA ARG A 5 -10.01 -14.10 4.39
C ARG A 5 -9.76 -14.15 5.90
N PHE A 6 -9.03 -15.16 6.37
CA PHE A 6 -8.65 -15.26 7.78
C PHE A 6 -7.70 -14.13 8.21
N MET A 7 -6.70 -13.80 7.39
CA MET A 7 -5.76 -12.71 7.68
C MET A 7 -6.48 -11.35 7.80
N LEU A 8 -7.46 -11.08 6.94
CA LEU A 8 -8.18 -9.81 6.91
C LEU A 8 -9.33 -9.72 7.92
N LEU A 9 -9.77 -10.84 8.50
CA LEU A 9 -10.91 -10.93 9.41
C LEU A 9 -10.89 -9.91 10.58
N PRO A 10 -9.75 -9.61 11.24
CA PRO A 10 -9.74 -8.66 12.36
C PRO A 10 -9.74 -7.19 11.92
N TYR A 11 -9.59 -6.88 10.62
CA TYR A 11 -9.44 -5.50 10.14
C TYR A 11 -10.79 -4.90 9.75
N ASN A 12 -11.06 -3.69 10.23
CA ASN A 12 -12.23 -2.93 9.82
C ASN A 12 -12.03 -2.36 8.40
N PRO A 13 -12.85 -2.71 7.40
CA PRO A 13 -12.68 -2.23 6.03
C PRO A 13 -12.92 -0.72 5.85
N ASN A 14 -13.56 -0.06 6.82
CA ASN A 14 -13.81 1.39 6.84
C ASN A 14 -12.67 2.18 7.49
N LYS A 15 -11.58 1.52 7.89
CA LYS A 15 -10.33 2.17 8.30
C LYS A 15 -9.28 2.00 7.20
N PRO A 16 -8.42 3.01 6.98
CA PRO A 16 -7.47 2.99 5.87
C PRO A 16 -6.29 2.08 6.17
N TYR A 17 -6.32 0.88 5.59
CA TYR A 17 -5.22 -0.09 5.60
C TYR A 17 -4.66 -0.38 4.21
N TYR A 18 -3.34 -0.53 4.16
CA TYR A 18 -2.53 -0.95 3.02
C TYR A 18 -1.69 -2.16 3.42
N PHE A 19 -1.99 -3.32 2.86
CA PHE A 19 -1.34 -4.58 3.18
C PHE A 19 -0.46 -5.06 2.03
N GLY A 20 0.66 -5.69 2.35
CA GLY A 20 1.47 -6.40 1.39
C GLY A 20 2.83 -6.81 1.97
N ALA A 21 3.72 -7.23 1.09
CA ALA A 21 5.10 -7.56 1.46
C ALA A 21 5.96 -6.28 1.49
N ARG A 22 6.28 -5.79 2.69
CA ARG A 22 7.04 -4.53 2.84
C ARG A 22 8.44 -4.67 2.26
N PHE A 23 8.78 -3.87 1.26
CA PHE A 23 10.14 -3.89 0.72
C PHE A 23 10.98 -2.79 1.37
N LYS A 24 12.09 -3.18 1.97
CA LYS A 24 13.01 -2.26 2.64
C LYS A 24 14.28 -2.10 1.81
N ILE A 25 14.28 -1.08 0.96
CA ILE A 25 15.49 -0.62 0.27
C ILE A 25 15.65 0.85 0.61
N LEU A 26 16.69 1.21 1.38
CA LEU A 26 16.95 2.61 1.70
C LEU A 26 17.07 3.44 0.41
N PRO A 27 16.34 4.56 0.26
CA PRO A 27 15.53 5.29 1.27
C PRO A 27 14.04 4.90 1.37
N TYR A 28 13.55 3.98 0.54
CA TYR A 28 12.16 3.59 0.41
C TYR A 28 11.81 2.40 1.34
N ASP A 29 11.31 2.70 2.55
CA ASP A 29 10.79 1.69 3.51
C ASP A 29 9.26 1.79 3.70
N PHE A 30 8.58 2.44 2.74
CA PHE A 30 7.15 2.80 2.83
C PHE A 30 6.26 2.12 1.78
N TYR A 31 6.81 1.22 0.95
CA TYR A 31 6.05 0.57 -0.13
C TYR A 31 6.01 -0.95 0.01
N MET A 32 5.04 -1.56 -0.66
CA MET A 32 4.86 -3.01 -0.71
C MET A 32 5.24 -3.51 -2.09
N SER A 33 5.86 -4.69 -2.20
CA SER A 33 6.21 -5.27 -3.50
C SER A 33 4.95 -5.55 -4.32
N GLY A 34 4.87 -4.98 -5.53
CA GLY A 34 3.75 -5.22 -6.44
C GLY A 34 3.61 -6.69 -6.87
N GLY A 35 4.73 -7.41 -7.02
CA GLY A 35 4.75 -8.81 -7.45
C GLY A 35 4.21 -9.80 -6.40
N ALA A 36 4.30 -9.45 -5.11
CA ALA A 36 3.72 -10.24 -4.02
C ALA A 36 2.21 -10.01 -3.86
N GLY A 37 1.68 -8.99 -4.54
CA GLY A 37 0.31 -8.54 -4.39
C GLY A 37 0.14 -7.53 -3.26
N ILE A 38 -0.86 -6.67 -3.45
CA ILE A 38 -1.22 -5.58 -2.56
C ILE A 38 -2.71 -5.71 -2.25
N ILE A 39 -3.09 -5.50 -0.98
CA ILE A 39 -4.50 -5.40 -0.58
C ILE A 39 -4.75 -4.02 0.01
N LEU A 40 -5.82 -3.38 -0.46
CA LEU A 40 -6.31 -2.12 0.08
C LEU A 40 -7.65 -2.37 0.77
N SER A 41 -7.81 -1.81 1.96
CA SER A 41 -9.13 -1.62 2.55
C SER A 41 -10.01 -0.73 1.67
N ARG A 42 -11.33 -0.79 1.87
CA ARG A 42 -12.27 0.06 1.12
C ARG A 42 -11.97 1.54 1.33
N GLU A 43 -11.69 1.93 2.56
CA GLU A 43 -11.39 3.31 2.91
C GLU A 43 -10.05 3.77 2.29
N ALA A 44 -9.01 2.93 2.35
CA ALA A 44 -7.73 3.26 1.72
C ALA A 44 -7.87 3.45 0.20
N LEU A 45 -8.56 2.54 -0.49
CA LEU A 45 -8.79 2.65 -1.93
C LEU A 45 -9.53 3.94 -2.29
N LYS A 46 -10.56 4.31 -1.51
CA LYS A 46 -11.32 5.54 -1.71
C LYS A 46 -10.42 6.78 -1.58
N GLN A 47 -9.65 6.88 -0.49
CA GLN A 47 -8.76 8.02 -0.26
C GLN A 47 -7.70 8.16 -1.36
N ILE A 48 -7.10 7.05 -1.79
CA ILE A 48 -6.12 7.04 -2.88
C ILE A 48 -6.75 7.52 -4.18
N ALA A 49 -7.92 6.98 -4.55
CA ALA A 49 -8.61 7.36 -5.78
C ALA A 49 -8.99 8.85 -5.80
N GLU A 50 -9.41 9.40 -4.66
CA GLU A 50 -9.75 10.82 -4.51
C GLU A 50 -8.51 11.73 -4.52
N SER A 51 -7.31 11.20 -4.29
CA SER A 51 -6.07 11.98 -4.24
C SER A 51 -5.22 11.92 -5.50
N LEU A 52 -5.58 11.11 -6.51
CA LEU A 52 -4.76 10.91 -7.72
C LEU A 52 -4.51 12.21 -8.51
N ASP A 53 -5.46 13.14 -8.49
CA ASP A 53 -5.34 14.44 -9.16
C ASP A 53 -4.66 15.51 -8.28
N ASN A 54 -4.36 15.20 -7.02
CA ASN A 54 -3.66 16.11 -6.12
C ASN A 54 -2.16 15.87 -6.18
N SER A 55 -1.45 16.68 -6.99
CA SER A 55 0.00 16.59 -7.18
C SER A 55 0.85 16.74 -5.91
N THR A 56 0.27 17.28 -4.83
CA THR A 56 0.96 17.38 -3.52
C THR A 56 0.89 16.09 -2.70
N ILE A 57 -0.05 15.19 -3.02
CA ILE A 57 -0.21 13.89 -2.37
C ILE A 57 0.33 12.78 -3.27
N CYS A 58 -0.04 12.80 -4.55
CA CYS A 58 0.35 11.84 -5.56
C CYS A 58 0.90 12.57 -6.77
N GLN A 59 2.16 12.34 -7.14
CA GLN A 59 2.70 12.86 -8.39
C GLN A 59 1.85 12.39 -9.59
N PRO A 60 1.58 13.23 -10.61
CA PRO A 60 0.85 12.79 -11.79
C PRO A 60 1.54 11.58 -12.44
N ALA A 61 0.78 10.53 -12.78
CA ALA A 61 1.33 9.29 -13.34
C ALA A 61 2.19 9.52 -14.60
N SER A 62 1.93 10.58 -15.38
CA SER A 62 2.74 10.96 -16.54
C SER A 62 4.15 11.44 -16.21
N GLU A 63 4.41 11.83 -14.95
CA GLU A 63 5.70 12.36 -14.49
C GLU A 63 6.49 11.38 -13.63
N VAL A 64 5.85 10.27 -13.22
CA VAL A 64 6.48 9.20 -12.43
C VAL A 64 7.51 8.46 -13.29
N ARG A 65 8.72 8.31 -12.76
CA ARG A 65 9.86 7.65 -13.45
C ARG A 65 10.33 6.36 -12.79
N TYR A 66 9.58 5.89 -11.80
CA TYR A 66 9.88 4.71 -11.01
C TYR A 66 8.66 3.77 -11.00
N HIS A 67 8.77 2.63 -10.31
CA HIS A 67 7.76 1.58 -10.37
C HIS A 67 6.42 1.98 -9.72
N ASP A 68 5.32 1.44 -10.22
CA ASP A 68 3.96 1.75 -9.74
C ASP A 68 3.75 1.43 -8.26
N ASP A 69 4.46 0.43 -7.73
CA ASP A 69 4.37 0.03 -6.33
C ASP A 69 5.06 1.01 -5.38
N LEU A 70 6.22 1.55 -5.80
CA LEU A 70 6.87 2.70 -5.16
C LEU A 70 5.97 3.93 -5.19
N HIS A 71 5.28 4.18 -6.31
CA HIS A 71 4.39 5.34 -6.47
C HIS A 71 3.16 5.27 -5.58
N LEU A 72 2.53 4.09 -5.56
CA LEU A 72 1.44 3.82 -4.64
C LEU A 72 1.88 3.96 -3.18
N GLY A 73 3.08 3.47 -2.83
CA GLY A 73 3.65 3.62 -1.50
C GLY A 73 3.81 5.08 -1.08
N GLU A 74 4.27 5.95 -1.98
CA GLU A 74 4.45 7.38 -1.69
C GLU A 74 3.11 8.06 -1.42
N CYS A 75 2.12 7.82 -2.28
CA CYS A 75 0.74 8.28 -2.09
C CYS A 75 0.16 7.84 -0.73
N VAL A 76 0.29 6.55 -0.41
CA VAL A 76 -0.18 5.96 0.86
C VAL A 76 0.49 6.64 2.04
N ALA A 77 1.80 6.88 1.98
CA ALA A 77 2.56 7.54 3.04
C ALA A 77 2.08 8.99 3.25
N ASN A 78 1.87 9.74 2.16
CA ASN A 78 1.39 11.12 2.21
C ASN A 78 -0.06 11.23 2.76
N LEU A 79 -0.90 10.23 2.49
CA LEU A 79 -2.26 10.13 3.03
C LEU A 79 -2.31 9.65 4.49
N GLY A 80 -1.19 9.20 5.07
CA GLY A 80 -1.17 8.64 6.43
C GLY A 80 -1.91 7.30 6.57
N ILE A 81 -2.04 6.55 5.47
CA ILE A 81 -2.71 5.24 5.46
C ILE A 81 -1.86 4.21 6.23
N THR A 82 -2.52 3.38 7.05
CA THR A 82 -1.81 2.40 7.89
C THR A 82 -1.27 1.25 7.05
N SER A 83 0.06 1.13 7.00
CA SER A 83 0.77 0.07 6.28
C SER A 83 1.02 -1.15 7.16
N VAL A 84 0.59 -2.33 6.71
CA VAL A 84 0.71 -3.61 7.44
C VAL A 84 1.53 -4.59 6.61
N ASP A 85 2.67 -5.03 7.13
CA ASP A 85 3.48 -6.08 6.51
C ASP A 85 2.81 -7.43 6.77
N THR A 86 2.53 -8.17 5.70
CA THR A 86 1.81 -9.46 5.76
C THR A 86 2.72 -10.67 5.72
N ARG A 87 4.04 -10.46 5.69
CA ARG A 87 5.01 -11.57 5.74
C ARG A 87 5.07 -12.18 7.13
N ASP A 88 5.53 -13.42 7.17
CA ASP A 88 5.82 -14.09 8.43
C ASP A 88 7.00 -13.46 9.16
N ASN A 89 7.26 -13.90 10.39
CA ASN A 89 8.39 -13.42 11.21
C ASN A 89 9.76 -13.72 10.60
N LEU A 90 9.84 -14.57 9.57
CA LEU A 90 11.06 -14.88 8.83
C LEU A 90 11.23 -13.97 7.60
N VAL A 91 10.26 -13.09 7.34
CA VAL A 91 10.31 -12.01 6.35
C VAL A 91 10.50 -12.55 4.92
N ARG A 92 9.95 -13.72 4.63
CA ARG A 92 10.03 -14.36 3.30
C ARG A 92 9.03 -13.74 2.33
N LEU A 93 9.40 -13.70 1.05
CA LEU A 93 8.53 -13.32 -0.06
C LEU A 93 7.80 -14.54 -0.60
#